data_AF-A0A3M1CBT7-F1
#
_entry.id   AF-A0A3M1CBT7-F1
#
_cell.length_a   1.000
_cell.length_b   1.000
_cell.length_c   1.000
_cell.angle_alpha   90.00
_cell.angle_beta   90.00
_cell.angle_gamma   90.00
#
_symmetry.space_group_name_H-M   'P 1'
#
loop_
_entity.id
_entity.type
_entity.pdbx_description
1 polymer ?
#
loop_
_entity_poly.entity_id
_entity_poly.type
_entity_poly.pdbx_seq_one_letter_code
_entity_poly.pdbx_strand_id
1 'polypeptide(L)'
;MAETRIKPISIDPVWDRITSEANEAVAREPLMGGLIHACVLHHKSLERALSYRISAKLSSNEMSMLVLREVAEEAYAADPSLVEAARADLMAVLERDPATHRLLQPILYYKGFQAMQAYRVAHWLW
;
A
#
# COMPACT_ATOMS: atom_id res chain seq x y z
N MET A 1 11.43 9.39 -39.65
CA MET A 1 10.10 9.05 -39.11
C MET A 1 10.25 8.94 -37.61
N ALA A 2 9.54 9.78 -36.83
CA ALA A 2 9.65 9.76 -35.38
C ALA A 2 8.82 8.58 -34.86
N GLU A 3 9.48 7.58 -34.26
CA GLU A 3 8.80 6.49 -33.58
C GLU A 3 8.19 7.03 -32.29
N THR A 4 6.88 7.28 -32.31
CA THR A 4 6.10 7.56 -31.11
C THR A 4 6.06 6.30 -30.27
N ARG A 5 7.03 6.13 -29.35
CA ARG A 5 6.96 5.08 -28.31
C ARG A 5 5.79 5.42 -27.38
N ILE A 6 4.62 4.88 -27.70
CA ILE A 6 3.47 4.86 -26.80
C ILE A 6 3.90 4.04 -25.59
N LYS A 7 4.20 4.71 -24.48
CA LYS A 7 4.49 4.04 -23.22
C LYS A 7 3.18 3.37 -22.77
N PRO A 8 3.12 2.04 -22.64
CA PRO A 8 1.89 1.36 -22.25
C PRO A 8 1.45 1.91 -20.88
N ILE A 9 0.18 2.27 -20.78
CA ILE A 9 -0.43 2.68 -19.52
C ILE A 9 -0.54 1.40 -18.69
N SER A 10 0.14 1.35 -17.55
CA SER A 10 -0.05 0.28 -16.57
C SER A 10 -1.40 0.48 -15.91
N ILE A 11 -2.27 -0.54 -15.97
CA ILE A 11 -3.60 -0.52 -15.37
C ILE A 11 -3.52 -1.27 -14.04
N ASP A 12 -3.87 -0.61 -12.93
CA ASP A 12 -3.93 -1.22 -11.59
C ASP A 12 -5.30 -0.94 -10.96
N PRO A 13 -6.32 -1.80 -11.23
CA PRO A 13 -7.68 -1.55 -10.78
C PRO A 13 -7.82 -1.59 -9.25
N VAL A 14 -6.92 -2.30 -8.56
CA VAL A 14 -6.91 -2.37 -7.09
C VAL A 14 -6.48 -1.01 -6.54
N TRP A 15 -5.38 -0.46 -7.05
CA TRP A 15 -4.89 0.85 -6.63
C TRP A 15 -5.83 2.00 -7.01
N ASP A 16 -6.39 1.96 -8.22
CA ASP A 16 -7.37 2.95 -8.67
C ASP A 16 -8.61 2.96 -7.76
N ARG A 17 -9.10 1.79 -7.35
CA ARG A 17 -10.21 1.69 -6.40
C ARG A 17 -9.83 2.22 -5.01
N ILE A 18 -8.65 1.89 -4.49
CA ILE A 18 -8.16 2.38 -3.19
C ILE A 18 -8.09 3.91 -3.19
N THR A 19 -7.55 4.51 -4.24
CA THR A 19 -7.41 5.97 -4.34
C THR A 19 -8.76 6.67 -4.51
N SER A 20 -9.69 6.08 -5.27
CA SER A 20 -11.07 6.57 -5.34
C SER A 20 -11.75 6.53 -3.97
N GLU A 21 -11.67 5.39 -3.27
CA GLU A 21 -12.23 5.22 -1.94
C GLU A 21 -11.60 6.19 -0.92
N ALA A 22 -10.30 6.45 -1.03
CA ALA A 22 -9.60 7.44 -0.20
C ALA A 22 -10.12 8.86 -0.43
N ASN A 23 -10.30 9.29 -1.68
CA ASN A 23 -10.86 10.62 -1.99
C ASN A 23 -12.28 10.78 -1.44
N GLU A 24 -13.14 9.77 -1.63
CA GLU A 24 -14.49 9.76 -1.06
C GLU A 24 -14.48 9.82 0.47
N ALA A 25 -13.54 9.12 1.11
CA ALA A 25 -13.43 9.12 2.57
C ALA A 25 -13.04 10.50 3.10
N VAL A 26 -12.09 11.19 2.45
CA VAL A 26 -11.70 12.56 2.81
C VAL A 26 -12.86 13.54 2.60
N ALA A 27 -13.60 13.39 1.51
CA ALA A 27 -14.76 14.24 1.22
C ALA A 27 -15.88 14.07 2.25
N ARG A 28 -16.09 12.84 2.75
CA ARG A 28 -17.12 12.54 3.77
C ARG A 28 -16.69 12.91 5.19
N GLU A 29 -15.42 12.71 5.53
CA GLU A 29 -14.87 12.97 6.86
C GLU A 29 -13.54 13.74 6.76
N PRO A 30 -13.59 15.08 6.67
CA PRO A 30 -12.40 15.92 6.51
C PRO A 30 -11.38 15.80 7.65
N LEU A 31 -11.81 15.46 8.88
CA LEU A 31 -10.90 15.29 10.02
C LEU A 31 -9.92 14.11 9.80
N MET A 32 -10.31 13.13 8.99
CA MET A 32 -9.45 11.99 8.62
C MET A 32 -8.50 12.33 7.46
N GLY A 33 -8.62 13.51 6.86
CA GLY A 33 -7.85 13.94 5.70
C GLY A 33 -6.34 13.78 5.87
N GLY A 34 -5.79 14.23 7.00
CA GLY A 34 -4.36 14.13 7.28
C GLY A 34 -3.84 12.68 7.24
N LEU A 35 -4.55 11.76 7.89
CA LEU A 35 -4.18 10.34 7.91
C LEU A 35 -4.24 9.71 6.51
N ILE A 36 -5.34 9.94 5.79
CA ILE A 36 -5.60 9.32 4.50
C ILE A 36 -4.65 9.85 3.43
N HIS A 37 -4.36 11.16 3.45
CA HIS A 37 -3.34 11.73 2.58
C HIS A 37 -1.96 11.14 2.86
N ALA A 38 -1.57 11.07 4.13
CA ALA A 38 -0.27 10.54 4.51
C ALA A 38 -0.11 9.05 4.15
N CYS A 39 -1.16 8.24 4.27
CA CYS A 39 -1.07 6.80 4.02
C CYS A 39 -1.35 6.37 2.57
N VAL A 40 -2.11 7.14 1.80
CA VAL A 40 -2.62 6.73 0.48
C VAL A 40 -2.45 7.83 -0.57
N LEU A 41 -3.14 8.96 -0.42
CA LEU A 41 -3.28 9.93 -1.53
C LEU A 41 -1.99 10.67 -1.90
N HIS A 42 -0.98 10.70 -1.01
CA HIS A 42 0.34 11.26 -1.32
C HIS A 42 1.20 10.31 -2.19
N HIS A 43 0.85 9.03 -2.28
CA HIS A 43 1.64 8.02 -2.97
C HIS A 43 1.17 7.81 -4.41
N LYS A 44 2.10 7.44 -5.29
CA LYS A 44 1.82 7.24 -6.72
C LYS A 44 1.46 5.79 -7.07
N SER A 45 1.62 4.87 -6.14
CA SER A 45 1.41 3.43 -6.35
C SER A 45 1.22 2.70 -5.02
N LEU A 46 0.68 1.48 -5.09
CA LEU A 46 0.38 0.65 -3.93
C LEU A 46 1.65 0.34 -3.12
N GLU A 47 2.75 -0.03 -3.77
CA GLU A 47 4.00 -0.38 -3.10
C GLU A 47 4.59 0.80 -2.32
N ARG A 48 4.45 2.04 -2.83
CA ARG A 48 4.89 3.25 -2.10
C ARG A 48 4.01 3.58 -0.90
N ALA A 49 2.72 3.26 -0.98
CA ALA A 49 1.79 3.40 0.14
C ALA A 49 2.01 2.32 1.19
N LEU A 50 2.26 1.08 0.76
CA LEU A 50 2.58 -0.05 1.64
C LEU A 50 3.92 0.16 2.35
N SER A 51 4.97 0.60 1.65
CA SER A 51 6.26 0.90 2.25
C SER A 51 6.11 1.93 3.37
N TYR A 52 5.43 3.05 3.09
CA TYR A 52 5.10 4.03 4.12
C TYR A 52 4.30 3.43 5.28
N ARG A 53 3.24 2.67 4.99
CA ARG A 53 2.32 2.18 6.02
C ARG A 53 3.00 1.18 6.96
N ILE A 54 3.75 0.22 6.45
CA ILE A 54 4.44 -0.76 7.30
C ILE A 54 5.58 -0.10 8.08
N SER A 55 6.35 0.79 7.46
CA SER A 55 7.43 1.51 8.15
C SER A 55 6.90 2.40 9.28
N ALA A 56 5.75 3.06 9.09
CA ALA A 56 5.08 3.84 10.13
C ALA A 56 4.66 2.99 11.33
N LYS A 57 4.36 1.70 11.10
CA LYS A 57 3.90 0.78 12.15
C LYS A 57 5.05 0.05 12.83
N LEU A 58 6.19 -0.12 12.16
CA LEU A 58 7.37 -0.82 12.66
C LEU A 58 8.43 0.11 13.27
N SER A 59 8.39 1.41 12.97
CA SER A 59 9.41 2.35 13.45
C SER A 59 9.51 2.38 14.96
N SER A 60 10.75 2.42 15.46
CA SER A 60 11.09 2.50 16.87
C SER A 60 12.29 3.45 17.08
N ASN A 61 12.81 3.52 18.29
CA ASN A 61 14.01 4.31 18.59
C ASN A 61 15.28 3.69 17.98
N GLU A 62 15.25 2.38 17.73
CA GLU A 62 16.34 1.58 17.19
C GLU A 62 16.37 1.63 15.66
N MET A 63 15.19 1.66 15.03
CA MET A 63 15.04 1.73 13.57
C MET A 63 14.06 2.83 13.17
N SER A 64 14.57 3.84 12.48
CA SER A 64 13.74 4.95 12.00
C SER A 64 12.81 4.49 10.87
N MET A 65 11.71 5.23 10.72
CA MET A 65 10.77 5.04 9.61
C MET A 65 11.45 5.15 8.24
N LEU A 66 12.46 6.02 8.10
CA LEU A 66 13.19 6.20 6.85
C LEU A 66 13.95 4.93 6.47
N VAL A 67 14.71 4.36 7.39
CA VAL A 67 15.47 3.12 7.17
C VAL A 67 14.55 1.96 6.82
N LEU A 68 13.45 1.80 7.58
CA LEU A 68 12.47 0.75 7.30
C LEU A 68 11.81 0.91 5.93
N ARG A 69 11.63 2.15 5.47
CA ARG A 69 11.01 2.43 4.18
C ARG A 69 11.96 2.14 3.03
N GLU A 70 13.24 2.46 3.18
CA GLU A 70 14.28 2.09 2.22
C GLU A 70 14.35 0.58 2.03
N VAL A 71 14.37 -0.19 3.13
CA VAL A 71 14.36 -1.66 3.10
C VAL A 71 13.11 -2.20 2.38
N ALA A 72 11.94 -1.66 2.69
CA ALA A 72 10.70 -2.09 2.03
C ALA A 72 10.69 -1.74 0.53
N GLU A 73 11.16 -0.55 0.15
CA GLU A 73 11.24 -0.14 -1.26
C GLU A 73 12.27 -0.97 -2.03
N GLU A 74 13.39 -1.35 -1.41
CA GLU A 74 14.37 -2.28 -2.00
C GLU A 74 13.76 -3.67 -2.22
N ALA A 75 13.10 -4.23 -1.21
CA ALA A 75 12.43 -5.53 -1.33
C ALA A 75 11.39 -5.54 -2.45
N TYR A 76 10.55 -4.51 -2.56
CA TYR A 76 9.55 -4.41 -3.62
C TYR A 76 10.15 -4.20 -5.01
N ALA A 77 11.29 -3.51 -5.12
CA ALA A 77 11.99 -3.34 -6.38
C ALA A 77 12.68 -4.65 -6.83
N ALA A 78 13.24 -5.40 -5.89
CA ALA A 78 13.92 -6.66 -6.15
C ALA A 78 12.95 -7.81 -6.43
N ASP A 79 11.81 -7.85 -5.72
CA ASP A 79 10.78 -8.87 -5.88
C ASP A 79 9.37 -8.23 -5.98
N PRO A 80 8.93 -7.89 -7.22
CA PRO A 80 7.59 -7.36 -7.46
C PRO A 80 6.46 -8.32 -7.04
N SER A 81 6.73 -9.63 -6.89
CA SER A 81 5.70 -10.60 -6.48
C SER A 81 5.18 -10.34 -5.06
N LEU A 82 5.96 -9.64 -4.22
CA LEU A 82 5.53 -9.21 -2.89
C LEU A 82 4.35 -8.24 -2.96
N VAL A 83 4.36 -7.34 -3.95
CA VAL A 83 3.27 -6.36 -4.16
C VAL A 83 2.07 -7.04 -4.80
N GLU A 84 2.27 -7.99 -5.71
CA GLU A 84 1.18 -8.82 -6.26
C GLU A 84 0.50 -9.64 -5.17
N ALA A 85 1.27 -10.22 -4.25
CA ALA A 85 0.74 -10.90 -3.09
C ALA A 85 -0.07 -9.95 -2.19
N ALA A 86 0.37 -8.69 -2.02
CA ALA A 86 -0.40 -7.69 -1.28
C ALA A 86 -1.74 -7.36 -1.96
N ARG A 87 -1.80 -7.28 -3.30
CA ARG A 87 -3.07 -7.12 -4.03
C ARG A 87 -3.98 -8.32 -3.82
N ALA A 88 -3.44 -9.53 -3.89
CA ALA A 88 -4.20 -10.76 -3.62
C ALA A 88 -4.72 -10.80 -2.18
N ASP A 89 -3.91 -10.40 -1.20
CA ASP A 89 -4.30 -10.33 0.21
C ASP A 89 -5.43 -9.29 0.42
N LEU A 90 -5.37 -8.14 -0.23
CA LEU A 90 -6.44 -7.13 -0.19
C LEU A 90 -7.76 -7.66 -0.75
N MET A 91 -7.71 -8.32 -1.91
CA MET A 91 -8.90 -8.92 -2.52
C MET A 91 -9.46 -10.06 -1.65
N ALA A 92 -8.59 -10.89 -1.08
CA ALA A 92 -8.99 -11.95 -0.18
C ALA A 92 -9.70 -11.41 1.07
N VAL A 93 -9.21 -10.32 1.65
CA VAL A 93 -9.88 -9.67 2.80
C VAL A 93 -11.23 -9.12 2.38
N LEU A 94 -11.32 -8.40 1.27
CA LEU A 94 -12.58 -7.84 0.77
C LEU A 94 -13.63 -8.93 0.46
N GLU A 95 -13.22 -10.06 -0.11
CA GLU A 95 -14.12 -11.15 -0.48
C GLU A 95 -14.60 -11.97 0.72
N ARG A 96 -13.72 -12.19 1.70
CA ARG A 96 -13.93 -13.20 2.75
C ARG A 96 -14.35 -12.60 4.10
N ASP A 97 -14.03 -11.34 4.36
CA ASP A 97 -14.44 -10.67 5.60
C ASP A 97 -15.71 -9.84 5.37
N PRO A 98 -16.87 -10.23 5.94
CA PRO A 98 -18.11 -9.49 5.77
C PRO A 98 -18.08 -8.08 6.39
N ALA A 99 -17.13 -7.77 7.28
CA ALA A 99 -16.95 -6.44 7.85
C ALA A 99 -16.09 -5.50 6.96
N THR A 100 -15.53 -6.03 5.88
CA THR A 100 -14.75 -5.25 4.91
C THR A 100 -15.63 -4.83 3.76
N HIS A 101 -15.78 -3.52 3.57
CA HIS A 101 -16.59 -2.94 2.50
C HIS A 101 -15.76 -2.17 1.47
N ARG A 102 -14.50 -1.84 1.83
CA ARG A 102 -13.62 -0.96 1.08
C ARG A 102 -12.19 -1.50 1.13
N LEU A 103 -11.50 -1.50 -0.01
CA LEU A 103 -10.07 -1.87 -0.10
C LEU A 103 -9.17 -0.89 0.65
N LEU A 104 -9.66 0.31 0.96
CA LEU A 104 -8.98 1.26 1.84
C LEU A 104 -8.84 0.75 3.30
N GLN A 105 -9.81 -0.02 3.81
CA GLN A 105 -9.85 -0.41 5.23
C GLN A 105 -8.64 -1.26 5.67
N PRO A 106 -8.25 -2.32 4.93
CA PRO A 106 -7.12 -3.15 5.36
C PRO A 106 -5.80 -2.39 5.44
N ILE A 107 -5.55 -1.49 4.49
CA ILE A 107 -4.33 -0.66 4.46
C ILE A 107 -4.27 0.22 5.71
N LEU A 108 -5.37 0.90 6.03
CA LEU A 108 -5.39 1.84 7.15
C LEU A 108 -5.44 1.13 8.51
N TYR A 109 -6.24 0.09 8.67
CA TYR A 109 -6.67 -0.34 10.02
C TYR A 109 -6.34 -1.78 10.38
N TYR A 110 -6.19 -2.69 9.42
CA TYR A 110 -6.10 -4.11 9.75
C TYR A 110 -4.68 -4.53 10.07
N LYS A 111 -4.41 -4.72 11.37
CA LYS A 111 -3.11 -5.18 11.87
C LYS A 111 -2.67 -6.52 11.25
N GLY A 112 -3.61 -7.41 10.93
CA GLY A 112 -3.32 -8.70 10.30
C GLY A 112 -2.76 -8.53 8.89
N PHE A 113 -3.41 -7.71 8.06
CA PHE A 113 -2.90 -7.36 6.74
C PHE A 113 -1.53 -6.69 6.82
N GLN A 114 -1.38 -5.68 7.68
CA GLN A 114 -0.11 -4.96 7.87
C GLN A 114 1.02 -5.88 8.35
N ALA A 115 0.74 -6.81 9.28
CA ALA A 115 1.71 -7.78 9.76
C ALA A 115 2.13 -8.77 8.67
N MET A 116 1.21 -9.22 7.83
CA MET A 116 1.54 -10.08 6.68
C MET A 116 2.48 -9.39 5.69
N GLN A 117 2.23 -8.12 5.38
CA GLN A 117 3.11 -7.37 4.47
C GLN A 117 4.49 -7.12 5.10
N ALA A 118 4.54 -6.79 6.39
CA ALA A 118 5.79 -6.68 7.14
C ALA A 118 6.58 -8.00 7.17
N TYR A 119 5.89 -9.13 7.39
CA TYR A 119 6.48 -10.45 7.37
C TYR A 119 7.11 -10.77 6.01
N ARG A 120 6.43 -10.45 4.90
CA ARG A 120 6.97 -10.69 3.54
C ARG A 120 8.27 -9.93 3.29
N VAL A 121 8.36 -8.67 3.71
CA VAL A 121 9.61 -7.89 3.62
C VAL A 121 10.70 -8.47 4.52
N ALA A 122 10.35 -8.86 5.76
CA ALA A 122 11.30 -9.50 6.65
C ALA A 122 11.79 -10.86 6.14
N HIS A 123 10.91 -11.62 5.49
CA HIS A 123 11.24 -12.92 4.89
C HIS A 123 12.14 -12.77 3.67
N TRP A 124 11.97 -11.71 2.88
CA TRP A 124 12.87 -11.41 1.76
C TRP A 124 14.31 -11.14 2.21
N LEU A 125 14.52 -10.60 3.42
CA LEU A 125 15.85 -10.38 3.99
C LEU A 125 16.58 -11.66 4.45
N TRP A 126 15.88 -12.79 4.52
CA TRP A 126 16.39 -14.06 5.04
C TRP A 126 16.79 -15.01 3.92
#